data_AF-A0A3E1EER5-F1
#
_entry.id   AF-A0A3E1EER5-F1
#
_cell.length_a   1.000
_cell.length_b   1.000
_cell.length_c   1.000
_cell.angle_alpha   90.00
_cell.angle_beta   90.00
_cell.angle_gamma   90.00
#
_symmetry.space_group_name_H-M   'P 1'
#
loop_
_entity.id
_entity.type
_entity.pdbx_description
1 polymer ?
#
loop_
_entity_poly.entity_id
_entity_poly.type
_entity_poly.pdbx_seq_one_letter_code
_entity_poly.pdbx_strand_id
1 'polypeptide(L)'
;MALLAHFMSGPSITDSGPWAMFFALVIGHAVADFALQGKFLAIRKNRHIKSIDYIGDSPGSLWVYCLTAHSLVHAGAVWVVTGSAVFAFAEFVVHWLIDFVKCEKWTNFHQDQALHILSKAVYVAIVVWG
;
A
#
# COMPACT_ATOMS: atom_id res chain seq x y z
N MET A 1 19.54 -15.97 25.31
CA MET A 1 18.97 -15.04 24.31
C MET A 1 17.53 -15.36 23.92
N ALA A 2 17.07 -16.62 23.93
CA ALA A 2 15.67 -16.96 23.64
C ALA A 2 14.64 -16.48 24.69
N LEU A 3 15.04 -16.39 25.97
CA LEU A 3 14.15 -15.96 27.06
C LEU A 3 13.82 -14.44 27.04
N LEU A 4 14.67 -13.63 26.41
CA LEU A 4 14.45 -12.18 26.27
C LEU A 4 13.53 -11.83 25.08
N ALA A 5 13.44 -12.69 24.07
CA ALA A 5 12.58 -12.47 22.91
C ALA A 5 11.08 -12.59 23.25
N HIS A 6 10.74 -13.44 24.22
CA HIS A 6 9.35 -13.68 24.62
C HIS A 6 8.73 -12.54 25.45
N PHE A 7 9.56 -11.68 26.08
CA PHE A 7 9.09 -10.52 26.84
C PHE A 7 9.00 -9.23 26.01
N MET A 8 9.45 -9.24 24.75
CA MET A 8 9.37 -8.09 23.84
C MET A 8 8.22 -8.18 22.83
N SER A 9 7.54 -9.32 22.74
CA SER A 9 6.32 -9.48 21.96
C SER A 9 5.12 -9.04 22.81
N GLY A 10 4.89 -7.73 22.91
CA GLY A 10 3.55 -7.23 23.25
C GLY A 10 2.51 -7.81 22.27
N PRO A 11 1.21 -7.79 22.60
CA PRO A 11 0.18 -8.32 21.70
C PRO A 11 0.35 -7.68 20.33
N SER A 12 0.53 -8.52 19.32
CA SER A 12 0.61 -8.06 17.94
C SER A 12 -0.76 -7.48 17.55
N ILE A 13 -0.79 -6.57 16.56
CA ILE A 13 -2.08 -6.01 16.10
C ILE A 13 -3.03 -7.12 15.64
N THR A 14 -2.47 -8.24 15.16
CA THR A 14 -3.25 -9.43 14.78
C THR A 14 -3.94 -10.11 15.98
N ASP A 15 -3.38 -10.00 17.19
CA ASP A 15 -3.97 -10.55 18.43
C ASP A 15 -5.14 -9.68 18.96
N SER A 16 -5.28 -8.45 18.46
CA SER A 16 -6.33 -7.51 18.88
C SER A 16 -7.69 -7.78 18.19
N GLY A 17 -7.76 -8.78 17.32
CA GLY A 17 -8.96 -9.21 16.60
C GLY A 17 -9.11 -8.62 15.20
N PRO A 18 -10.05 -9.16 14.39
CA PRO A 18 -10.18 -8.86 12.96
C PRO A 18 -10.44 -7.37 12.67
N TRP A 19 -11.28 -6.73 13.49
CA TRP A 19 -11.64 -5.32 13.32
C TRP A 19 -10.48 -4.37 13.61
N ALA A 20 -9.66 -4.69 14.63
CA ALA A 20 -8.48 -3.89 14.96
C ALA A 20 -7.44 -3.97 13.84
N MET A 21 -7.19 -5.17 13.31
CA MET A 21 -6.28 -5.36 12.18
C MET A 21 -6.80 -4.66 10.92
N PHE A 22 -8.09 -4.81 10.59
CA PHE A 22 -8.68 -4.11 9.45
C PHE A 22 -8.51 -2.59 9.57
N PHE A 23 -8.83 -2.03 10.74
CA PHE A 23 -8.69 -0.60 11.00
C PHE A 23 -7.24 -0.14 10.87
N ALA A 24 -6.28 -0.90 11.41
CA ALA A 24 -4.85 -0.60 11.28
C ALA A 24 -4.38 -0.61 9.82
N LEU A 25 -4.83 -1.58 9.02
CA LEU A 25 -4.52 -1.64 7.59
C LEU A 25 -5.12 -0.45 6.81
N VAL A 26 -6.35 -0.04 7.14
CA VAL A 26 -6.98 1.16 6.55
C VAL A 26 -6.25 2.44 6.94
N ILE A 27 -5.79 2.56 8.20
CA ILE A 27 -4.94 3.67 8.64
C ILE A 27 -3.64 3.69 7.83
N GLY A 28 -2.98 2.54 7.69
CA GLY A 28 -1.75 2.42 6.90
C GLY A 28 -1.93 2.91 5.46
N HIS A 29 -3.03 2.49 4.82
CA HIS A 29 -3.41 2.98 3.50
C HIS A 29 -3.62 4.50 3.48
N ALA A 30 -4.39 5.05 4.43
CA ALA A 30 -4.67 6.48 4.47
C ALA A 30 -3.39 7.32 4.69
N VAL A 31 -2.49 6.87 5.56
CA VAL A 31 -1.19 7.52 5.79
C VAL A 31 -0.36 7.51 4.50
N ALA A 32 -0.29 6.38 3.81
CA ALA A 32 0.47 6.25 2.57
C ALA A 32 -0.08 7.13 1.43
N ASP A 33 -1.41 7.14 1.22
CA ASP A 33 -2.05 7.83 0.09
C ASP A 33 -2.24 9.34 0.28
N PHE A 34 -2.44 9.79 1.53
CA PHE A 34 -2.82 11.18 1.80
C PHE A 34 -1.74 11.97 2.53
N ALA A 35 -0.95 11.33 3.41
CA ALA A 35 0.09 12.03 4.17
C ALA A 35 1.48 11.90 3.52
N LEU A 36 1.86 10.69 3.10
CA LEU A 36 3.20 10.41 2.56
C LEU A 36 3.30 10.63 1.04
N GLN A 37 2.19 10.50 0.33
CA GLN A 37 2.15 10.77 -1.10
C GLN A 37 2.06 12.27 -1.40
N GLY A 38 3.21 12.91 -1.56
CA GLY A 38 3.29 14.28 -2.05
C GLY A 38 2.86 14.44 -3.51
N LYS A 39 2.64 15.70 -3.93
CA LYS A 39 2.23 16.08 -5.30
C LYS A 39 3.08 15.42 -6.40
N PHE A 40 4.40 15.33 -6.19
CA PHE A 40 5.31 14.69 -7.13
C PHE A 40 4.92 13.22 -7.40
N LEU A 41 4.79 12.42 -6.35
CA LEU A 41 4.53 10.99 -6.47
C LEU A 41 3.13 10.72 -7.06
N ALA A 42 2.13 11.47 -6.58
CA ALA A 42 0.74 11.36 -7.04
C ALA A 42 0.62 11.53 -8.55
N ILE A 43 1.42 12.43 -9.12
CA ILE A 43 1.36 12.75 -10.55
C ILE A 43 2.30 11.86 -11.35
N ARG A 44 3.56 11.71 -10.91
CA ARG A 44 4.57 11.00 -11.68
C ARG A 44 4.34 9.50 -11.75
N LYS A 45 3.54 8.90 -10.86
CA LYS A 45 3.13 7.48 -11.00
C LYS A 45 2.25 7.20 -12.23
N ASN A 46 1.68 8.23 -12.85
CA ASN A 46 0.87 8.10 -14.06
C ASN A 46 1.72 8.25 -15.34
N ARG A 47 1.77 7.18 -16.15
CA ARG A 47 2.54 7.15 -17.41
C ARG A 47 2.10 8.14 -18.48
N HIS A 48 0.88 8.67 -18.37
CA HIS A 48 0.32 9.62 -19.32
C HIS A 48 0.70 11.07 -19.00
N ILE A 49 1.25 11.35 -17.80
CA ILE A 49 1.60 12.71 -17.37
C ILE A 49 3.10 12.94 -17.56
N LYS A 50 3.46 13.62 -18.65
CA LYS A 50 4.86 13.87 -19.03
C LYS A 50 5.42 15.19 -18.50
N SER A 51 4.57 16.22 -18.37
CA SER A 51 4.97 17.61 -18.13
C SER A 51 4.42 18.14 -16.80
N ILE A 52 5.21 18.06 -15.75
CA ILE A 52 5.09 18.99 -14.63
C ILE A 52 6.48 19.51 -14.41
N ASP A 53 6.64 20.84 -14.45
CA ASP A 53 7.63 21.75 -13.83
C ASP A 53 8.96 21.17 -13.34
N TYR A 54 9.43 20.10 -13.96
CA TYR A 54 10.67 19.44 -13.65
C TYR A 54 11.67 19.99 -14.64
N ILE A 55 12.52 20.85 -14.10
CA ILE A 55 13.61 21.48 -14.84
C ILE A 55 14.70 20.41 -14.97
N GLY A 56 14.56 19.50 -15.92
CA GLY A 56 15.51 18.42 -16.18
C GLY A 56 14.98 17.32 -17.10
N ASP A 57 15.90 16.55 -17.69
CA ASP A 57 15.54 15.37 -18.47
C ASP A 57 14.87 14.33 -17.57
N SER A 58 13.60 14.02 -17.85
CA SER A 58 12.88 12.98 -17.16
C SER A 58 12.69 11.78 -18.08
N PRO A 59 13.25 10.60 -17.76
CA PRO A 59 13.09 9.43 -18.59
C PRO A 59 11.60 9.06 -18.70
N GLY A 60 11.15 8.67 -19.89
CA GLY A 60 9.76 8.30 -20.13
C GLY A 60 9.25 7.12 -19.27
N SER A 61 10.17 6.36 -18.67
CA SER A 61 9.91 5.26 -17.74
C SER A 61 9.86 5.67 -16.26
N LEU A 62 10.01 6.97 -15.93
CA LEU A 62 10.02 7.43 -14.52
C LEU A 62 8.78 6.98 -13.74
N TRP A 63 7.63 6.89 -14.40
CA TRP A 63 6.38 6.45 -13.78
C TRP A 63 6.46 5.05 -13.18
N VAL A 64 7.28 4.16 -13.74
CA VAL A 64 7.46 2.80 -13.20
C VAL A 64 8.08 2.88 -11.81
N TYR A 65 9.13 3.70 -11.65
CA TYR A 65 9.78 3.90 -10.36
C TYR A 65 8.85 4.57 -9.35
N CYS A 66 8.09 5.60 -9.78
CA CYS A 66 7.14 6.28 -8.91
C CYS A 66 6.00 5.35 -8.45
N LEU A 67 5.40 4.60 -9.36
CA LEU A 67 4.32 3.66 -9.03
C LEU A 67 4.83 2.51 -8.16
N THR A 68 6.03 1.99 -8.46
CA THR A 68 6.68 0.95 -7.66
C THR A 68 6.97 1.45 -6.25
N ALA A 69 7.58 2.63 -6.11
CA ALA A 69 7.88 3.22 -4.80
C ALA A 69 6.61 3.46 -3.99
N HIS A 70 5.55 3.98 -4.62
CA HIS A 70 4.26 4.17 -3.98
C HIS A 70 3.67 2.84 -3.46
N SER A 71 3.66 1.81 -4.31
CA SER A 71 3.14 0.49 -3.94
C SER A 71 3.98 -0.18 -2.85
N LEU A 72 5.30 0.06 -2.81
CA LEU A 72 6.18 -0.42 -1.75
C LEU A 72 5.90 0.24 -0.39
N VAL A 73 5.48 1.51 -0.35
CA VAL A 73 5.06 2.16 0.91
C VAL A 73 3.83 1.45 1.49
N HIS A 74 2.85 1.11 0.65
CA HIS A 74 1.67 0.34 1.07
C HIS A 74 2.03 -1.08 1.50
N ALA A 75 2.91 -1.76 0.75
CA ALA A 75 3.45 -3.06 1.14
C ALA A 75 4.14 -3.01 2.52
N GLY A 76 4.92 -1.95 2.78
CA GLY A 76 5.54 -1.73 4.08
C GLY A 76 4.52 -1.55 5.20
N ALA A 77 3.46 -0.79 4.98
CA ALA A 77 2.37 -0.62 5.95
C ALA A 77 1.69 -1.97 6.26
N VAL A 78 1.39 -2.77 5.23
CA VAL A 78 0.83 -4.12 5.40
C VAL A 78 1.80 -5.04 6.14
N TRP A 79 3.10 -4.98 5.83
CA TRP A 79 4.10 -5.78 6.53
C TRP A 79 4.16 -5.44 8.01
N VAL A 80 4.21 -4.14 8.36
CA VAL A 80 4.24 -3.69 9.76
C VAL A 80 3.02 -4.17 10.54
N VAL A 81 1.84 -4.14 9.93
CA VAL A 81 0.59 -4.56 10.60
C VAL A 81 0.46 -6.08 10.71
N THR A 82 0.79 -6.82 9.64
CA THR A 82 0.57 -8.29 9.58
C THR A 82 1.76 -9.12 10.03
N GLY A 83 2.95 -8.52 10.11
CA GLY A 83 4.21 -9.24 10.31
C GLY A 83 4.64 -10.15 9.15
N SER A 84 3.89 -10.17 8.03
CA SER A 84 4.07 -11.16 6.96
C SER A 84 4.60 -10.56 5.66
N ALA A 85 5.76 -11.05 5.22
CA ALA A 85 6.34 -10.68 3.92
C ALA A 85 5.49 -11.15 2.73
N VAL A 86 4.69 -12.21 2.89
CA VAL A 86 3.80 -12.71 1.83
C VAL A 86 2.65 -11.73 1.59
N PHE A 87 2.00 -11.25 2.66
CA PHE A 87 0.96 -10.23 2.54
C PHE A 87 1.53 -8.89 2.05
N ALA A 88 2.75 -8.53 2.46
CA ALA A 88 3.44 -7.36 1.92
C ALA A 88 3.67 -7.45 0.41
N PHE A 89 4.15 -8.60 -0.08
CA PHE A 89 4.36 -8.81 -1.52
C PHE A 89 3.03 -8.85 -2.29
N ALA A 90 1.99 -9.47 -1.72
CA ALA A 90 0.65 -9.44 -2.30
C ALA A 90 0.14 -8.00 -2.42
N GLU A 91 0.28 -7.17 -1.37
CA GLU A 91 -0.10 -5.76 -1.41
C GLU A 91 0.70 -4.99 -2.45
N PHE A 92 2.01 -5.22 -2.54
CA PHE A 92 2.82 -4.60 -3.58
C PHE A 92 2.22 -4.84 -4.97
N VAL A 93 1.88 -6.09 -5.32
CA VAL A 93 1.33 -6.44 -6.63
C VAL A 93 -0.08 -5.87 -6.81
N VAL A 94 -0.97 -6.10 -5.85
CA VAL A 94 -2.38 -5.66 -5.94
C VAL A 94 -2.47 -4.15 -6.01
N HIS A 95 -1.75 -3.44 -5.15
CA HIS A 95 -1.75 -1.99 -5.09
C HIS A 95 -1.22 -1.38 -6.39
N TRP A 96 -0.11 -1.92 -6.91
CA TRP A 96 0.47 -1.49 -8.18
C TRP A 96 -0.53 -1.63 -9.33
N LEU A 97 -1.24 -2.76 -9.40
CA LEU A 97 -2.24 -3.01 -10.43
C LEU A 97 -3.45 -2.09 -10.33
N ILE A 98 -4.00 -1.89 -9.12
CA ILE A 98 -5.14 -0.98 -8.90
C ILE A 98 -4.79 0.43 -9.36
N ASP A 99 -3.63 0.94 -8.93
CA ASP A 99 -3.19 2.28 -9.27
C ASP A 99 -2.84 2.43 -10.75
N PHE A 100 -2.26 1.40 -11.36
CA PHE A 100 -2.01 1.35 -12.79
C PHE A 100 -3.32 1.49 -13.56
N VAL A 101 -4.32 0.66 -13.24
CA VAL A 101 -5.65 0.67 -13.87
C VAL A 101 -6.37 2.00 -13.67
N LYS A 102 -6.23 2.64 -12.51
CA LYS A 102 -6.69 4.02 -12.28
C LYS A 102 -5.98 5.02 -13.20
N CYS A 103 -4.65 4.94 -13.29
CA CYS A 103 -3.87 5.83 -14.15
C CYS A 103 -4.24 5.67 -15.63
N GLU A 104 -4.64 4.47 -16.05
CA GLU A 104 -5.21 4.16 -17.37
C GLU A 104 -6.65 4.65 -17.58
N LYS A 105 -7.29 5.20 -16.54
CA LYS A 105 -8.68 5.67 -16.55
C LYS A 105 -9.70 4.55 -16.83
N TRP A 106 -9.34 3.31 -16.52
CA TRP A 106 -10.26 2.16 -16.60
C TRP A 106 -11.18 2.12 -15.38
N THR A 107 -10.80 2.80 -14.30
CA THR A 107 -11.58 3.01 -13.09
C THR A 107 -11.66 4.49 -12.74
N ASN A 108 -12.51 4.83 -11.77
CA ASN A 108 -12.59 6.16 -11.17
C ASN A 108 -12.05 6.17 -9.73
N PHE A 109 -11.98 7.36 -9.13
CA PHE A 109 -11.45 7.54 -7.78
C PHE A 109 -12.20 6.75 -6.70
N HIS A 110 -13.53 6.63 -6.80
CA HIS A 110 -14.30 5.83 -5.84
C HIS A 110 -14.02 4.34 -5.96
N GLN A 111 -13.90 3.84 -7.19
CA GLN A 111 -13.56 2.44 -7.45
C GLN A 111 -12.14 2.10 -6.98
N ASP A 112 -11.19 3.01 -7.20
CA ASP A 112 -9.83 2.91 -6.69
C ASP A 112 -9.80 2.74 -5.17
N GLN A 113 -10.42 3.66 -4.44
CA GLN A 113 -10.47 3.59 -2.97
C GLN A 113 -11.24 2.35 -2.49
N ALA A 114 -12.32 1.96 -3.16
CA ALA A 114 -13.07 0.75 -2.80
C ALA A 114 -12.23 -0.52 -2.97
N LEU A 115 -11.47 -0.65 -4.07
CA LEU A 115 -10.59 -1.78 -4.32
C LEU A 115 -9.44 -1.83 -3.30
N HIS A 116 -8.87 -0.67 -2.96
CA HIS A 116 -7.87 -0.59 -1.92
C HIS A 116 -8.43 -1.05 -0.58
N ILE A 117 -9.58 -0.56 -0.12
CA ILE A 117 -10.19 -1.03 1.14
C ILE A 117 -10.59 -2.52 1.08
N LEU A 118 -11.11 -2.99 -0.06
CA LEU A 118 -11.48 -4.39 -0.26
C LEU A 118 -10.26 -5.32 -0.10
N SER A 119 -9.10 -4.95 -0.63
CA SER A 119 -7.87 -5.76 -0.46
C SER A 119 -7.50 -5.96 1.02
N LYS A 120 -7.74 -4.95 1.88
CA LYS A 120 -7.44 -5.02 3.32
C LYS A 120 -8.43 -5.96 4.01
N ALA A 121 -9.70 -5.90 3.62
CA ALA A 121 -10.72 -6.84 4.11
C ALA A 121 -10.39 -8.29 3.69
N VAL A 122 -9.90 -8.49 2.46
CA VAL A 122 -9.46 -9.81 1.98
C VAL A 122 -8.27 -10.33 2.79
N TYR A 123 -7.26 -9.52 3.08
CA TYR A 123 -6.15 -9.97 3.93
C TYR A 123 -6.60 -10.33 5.33
N VAL A 124 -7.49 -9.53 5.93
CA VAL A 124 -8.07 -9.86 7.24
C VAL A 124 -8.80 -11.19 7.17
N ALA A 125 -9.57 -11.43 6.12
CA ALA A 125 -10.28 -12.68 5.95
C ALA A 125 -9.33 -13.89 5.82
N ILE A 126 -8.26 -13.75 5.03
CA ILE A 126 -7.26 -14.83 4.87
C ILE A 126 -6.51 -15.07 6.18
N VAL A 127 -6.15 -14.04 6.93
CA VAL A 127 -5.44 -14.22 8.23
C VAL A 127 -6.34 -14.93 9.25
N VAL A 128 -7.65 -14.66 9.25
CA VAL A 128 -8.57 -15.17 10.27
C VAL A 128 -9.15 -16.54 9.91
N TRP A 129 -9.38 -16.81 8.62
CA TRP A 129 -10.07 -18.01 8.14
C TRP A 129 -9.26 -18.87 7.15
N GLY A 130 -8.04 -18.46 6.80
CA GLY A 130 -7.15 -19.17 5.88
C GLY A 130 -6.08 -20.02 6.55
#